data_AF-A0A2H6IR48-F1
#
_entry.id   AF-A0A2H6IR48-F1
#
_cell.length_a   1.000
_cell.length_b   1.000
_cell.length_c   1.000
_cell.angle_alpha   90.00
_cell.angle_beta   90.00
_cell.angle_gamma   90.00
#
_symmetry.space_group_name_H-M   'P 1'
#
loop_
_entity.id
_entity.type
_entity.pdbx_description
1 polymer ?
#
loop_
_entity_poly.entity_id
_entity_poly.type
_entity_poly.pdbx_seq_one_letter_code
_entity_poly.pdbx_strand_id
1 'polypeptide(L)' 'MAKAKAAKKVRCASKTKEGKKCKNMASGKSKNCAAHKK' A
#
# COMPACT_ATOMS: atom_id res chain seq x y z
N MET A 1 -25.19 -4.74 -11.75
CA MET A 1 -24.35 -4.83 -10.54
C MET A 1 -22.87 -4.80 -10.95
N ALA A 2 -22.29 -3.60 -11.11
CA ALA A 2 -20.86 -3.48 -11.39
C ALA A 2 -20.11 -3.90 -10.12
N LYS A 3 -19.41 -5.06 -10.18
CA LYS A 3 -18.47 -5.50 -9.14
C LYS A 3 -17.46 -4.37 -8.95
N ALA A 4 -17.69 -3.52 -7.96
CA ALA A 4 -16.64 -2.68 -7.41
C ALA A 4 -15.51 -3.64 -7.06
N LYS A 5 -14.44 -3.64 -7.86
CA LYS A 5 -13.19 -4.30 -7.48
C LYS A 5 -12.83 -3.64 -6.17
N ALA A 6 -13.15 -4.30 -5.05
CA ALA A 6 -12.66 -3.93 -3.74
C ALA A 6 -11.18 -3.71 -3.95
N ALA A 7 -10.74 -2.44 -3.89
CA ALA A 7 -9.37 -2.10 -4.17
C ALA A 7 -8.57 -2.97 -3.21
N LYS A 8 -7.90 -4.00 -3.75
CA LYS A 8 -7.17 -4.96 -2.93
C LYS A 8 -6.25 -4.09 -2.09
N LYS A 9 -6.49 -4.03 -0.77
CA LYS A 9 -5.63 -3.32 0.16
C LYS A 9 -4.33 -4.09 0.15
N VAL A 10 -3.45 -3.73 -0.78
CA VAL A 10 -2.14 -4.33 -0.95
C VAL A 10 -1.25 -3.80 0.15
N ARG A 11 -0.31 -4.62 0.63
CA ARG A 11 0.73 -4.12 1.53
C ARG A 11 1.59 -3.09 0.79
N CYS A 12 2.08 -2.11 1.55
CA CYS A 12 3.03 -1.14 1.05
C CYS A 12 4.25 -1.84 0.45
N ALA A 13 4.57 -1.50 -0.80
CA ALA A 13 5.70 -2.08 -1.52
C ALA A 13 7.07 -1.55 -1.04
N SER A 14 7.09 -0.47 -0.25
CA SER A 14 8.32 0.17 0.23
C SER A 14 9.00 -0.60 1.37
N LYS A 15 10.30 -0.35 1.53
CA LYS A 15 11.09 -0.79 2.69
C LYS A 15 11.21 0.35 3.72
N THR A 16 11.26 0.01 5.00
CA THR A 16 11.61 0.96 6.07
C THR A 16 13.08 1.36 5.95
N LYS A 17 13.50 2.41 6.65
CA LYS A 17 14.90 2.86 6.71
C LYS A 17 15.85 1.75 7.20
N GLU A 18 15.35 0.83 8.01
CA GLU A 18 16.07 -0.37 8.48
C GLU A 18 16.12 -1.50 7.44
N GLY A 19 15.66 -1.27 6.21
CA GLY A 19 15.67 -2.25 5.11
C GLY A 19 14.57 -3.33 5.18
N LYS A 20 13.71 -3.32 6.21
CA LYS A 20 12.61 -4.28 6.38
C LYS A 20 11.40 -3.91 5.52
N LYS A 21 10.57 -4.88 5.12
CA LYS A 21 9.33 -4.59 4.38
C LYS A 21 8.38 -3.74 5.22
N CYS A 22 7.82 -2.69 4.63
CA CYS A 22 6.81 -1.89 5.31
C CYS A 22 5.56 -2.73 5.58
N LYS A 23 5.15 -2.79 6.85
CA LYS A 23 3.98 -3.58 7.28
C LYS A 23 2.66 -2.85 7.05
N ASN A 24 2.70 -1.55 6.75
CA ASN A 24 1.50 -0.73 6.52
C ASN A 24 0.81 -1.12 5.21
N MET A 25 -0.50 -0.92 5.18
CA MET A 25 -1.28 -1.06 3.95
C MET A 25 -1.03 0.11 3.01
N ALA A 26 -1.04 -0.16 1.72
CA ALA A 26 -0.96 0.87 0.71
C ALA A 26 -2.21 1.76 0.74
N SER A 27 -2.02 3.05 0.44
CA SER A 27 -3.09 4.03 0.53
C SER A 27 -3.78 4.21 -0.83
N GLY A 28 -5.08 3.93 -0.88
CA GLY A 28 -5.92 4.10 -2.08
C GLY A 28 -5.44 3.28 -3.29
N LYS A 29 -5.22 3.95 -4.42
CA LYS A 29 -4.71 3.33 -5.67
C LYS A 29 -3.19 3.22 -5.73
N SER A 30 -2.46 3.80 -4.77
CA SER A 30 -0.99 3.75 -4.77
C SER A 30 -0.48 2.40 -4.26
N LYS A 31 0.75 2.02 -4.67
CA LYS A 31 1.44 0.81 -4.18
C LYS A 31 2.10 1.02 -2.81
N ASN A 32 2.07 2.25 -2.29
CA ASN A 32 2.79 2.65 -1.08
C ASN A 32 1.79 3.10 0.00
N CYS A 33 2.15 2.95 1.28
CA CYS A 33 1.37 3.52 2.38
C CYS A 33 1.52 5.03 2.44
N ALA A 34 0.66 5.73 3.18
CA ALA A 34 0.71 7.19 3.30
C ALA A 34 2.10 7.73 3.71
N ALA A 35 2.85 7.00 4.54
CA ALA A 35 4.20 7.40 4.96
C ALA A 35 5.29 7.22 3.87
N HIS A 36 5.06 6.33 2.89
CA HIS A 36 5.98 6.10 1.76
C HIS A 36 5.40 6.58 0.43
N LYS A 37 4.24 7.24 0.48
CA LYS A 37 3.62 7.93 -0.62
C LYS A 37 4.30 9.30 -0.66
N LYS A 38 5.46 9.35 -1.32
CA LYS A 38 5.98 10.63 -1.81
C LYS A 38 4.91 11.28 -2.68
#